data_AF-A0A3C0UIA7-F1
#
_entry.id   AF-A0A3C0UIA7-F1
#
_cell.length_a   1.000
_cell.length_b   1.000
_cell.length_c   1.000
_cell.angle_alpha   90.00
_cell.angle_beta   90.00
_cell.angle_gamma   90.00
#
_symmetry.space_group_name_H-M   'P 1'
#
loop_
_entity.id
_entity.type
_entity.pdbx_description
1 polymer ?
#
loop_
_entity_poly.entity_id
_entity_poly.type
_entity_poly.pdbx_seq_one_letter_code
_entity_poly.pdbx_strand_id
1 'polypeptide(L)'
;MLFFIGRIFPYIAIAVLILGLVWRVRGWLKVPVPFPLTVFPAPRSPLGRITAVGKEMLLFSSLRRGDNGLWVWAWLMHVALAMI
;
A
#
# COMPACT_ATOMS: atom_id res chain seq x y z
N MET A 1 -3.36 -23.27 27.16
CA MET A 1 -3.83 -22.00 26.54
C MET A 1 -2.71 -21.25 25.81
N LEU A 2 -1.61 -20.87 26.48
CA LEU A 2 -0.50 -20.11 25.86
C LEU A 2 0.21 -20.82 24.69
N PHE A 3 0.34 -22.15 24.71
CA PHE A 3 0.97 -22.91 23.62
C PHE A 3 0.22 -22.76 22.28
N PHE A 4 -1.11 -22.82 22.32
CA PHE A 4 -1.93 -22.73 21.12
C PHE A 4 -1.92 -21.31 20.53
N ILE A 5 -2.04 -20.30 21.40
CA ILE A 5 -2.05 -18.89 21.01
C ILE A 5 -0.66 -18.41 20.54
N GLY A 6 0.41 -18.77 21.26
CA GLY A 6 1.76 -18.29 20.98
C GLY A 6 2.50 -19.05 19.90
N ARG A 7 2.14 -20.33 19.65
CA ARG A 7 2.87 -21.17 18.68
C ARG A 7 2.04 -21.60 17.50
N ILE A 8 0.76 -21.92 17.65
CA ILE A 8 -0.03 -22.51 16.54
C ILE A 8 -0.73 -21.42 15.73
N PHE A 9 -1.37 -20.48 16.42
CA PHE A 9 -2.11 -19.38 15.80
C PHE A 9 -1.31 -18.51 14.81
N PRO A 10 -0.04 -18.14 15.09
CA PRO A 10 0.74 -17.32 14.17
C PRO A 10 0.96 -17.99 12.81
N TYR A 11 1.22 -19.31 12.79
CA TYR A 11 1.39 -20.04 11.53
C TYR A 11 0.09 -20.12 10.73
N ILE A 12 -1.05 -20.31 11.42
CA ILE A 12 -2.37 -20.30 10.78
C ILE A 12 -2.67 -18.90 10.22
N ALA A 13 -2.41 -17.84 10.98
CA ALA A 13 -2.62 -16.47 10.54
C ALA A 13 -1.79 -16.13 9.29
N ILE A 14 -0.51 -16.51 9.25
CA ILE A 14 0.36 -16.31 8.08
C ILE A 14 -0.16 -17.10 6.88
N ALA A 15 -0.55 -18.37 7.07
CA ALA A 15 -1.08 -19.20 5.99
C ALA A 15 -2.36 -18.59 5.39
N VAL A 16 -3.29 -18.16 6.23
CA VAL A 16 -4.54 -17.51 5.80
C VAL A 16 -4.26 -16.18 5.11
N LEU A 17 -3.35 -15.37 5.63
CA LEU A 17 -2.95 -14.08 5.03
C LEU A 17 -2.38 -14.29 3.62
N ILE A 18 -1.43 -15.21 3.45
CA ILE A 18 -0.78 -15.45 2.16
C ILE A 18 -1.79 -16.03 1.16
N LEU A 19 -2.54 -17.07 1.55
CA LEU A 19 -3.50 -17.71 0.66
C LEU A 19 -4.61 -16.73 0.23
N GLY A 20 -5.15 -15.96 1.18
CA GLY A 20 -6.15 -14.94 0.92
C GLY A 20 -5.62 -13.83 0.02
N LEU A 21 -4.41 -13.33 0.29
CA LEU A 21 -3.76 -12.31 -0.53
C LEU A 21 -3.57 -12.79 -1.96
N VAL A 22 -2.98 -13.97 -2.15
CA VAL A 22 -2.73 -14.54 -3.47
C VAL A 22 -4.03 -14.76 -4.23
N TRP A 23 -5.08 -15.28 -3.57
CA TRP A 23 -6.38 -15.47 -4.20
C TRP A 23 -6.99 -14.15 -4.67
N ARG A 24 -6.92 -13.10 -3.84
CA ARG A 24 -7.44 -11.77 -4.16
C ARG A 24 -6.66 -11.10 -5.29
N VAL A 25 -5.32 -11.14 -5.23
CA VAL A 25 -4.42 -10.60 -6.27
C VAL A 25 -4.66 -11.29 -7.60
N ARG A 26 -4.81 -12.62 -7.62
CA ARG A 26 -5.16 -13.36 -8.83
C ARG A 26 -6.51 -12.92 -9.40
N GLY A 27 -7.47 -12.57 -8.56
CA GLY A 27 -8.72 -11.95 -8.98
C GLY A 27 -8.48 -10.61 -9.67
N TRP A 28 -7.74 -9.71 -9.03
CA TRP A 28 -7.43 -8.37 -9.57
C TRP A 28 -6.70 -8.42 -10.91
N LEU A 29 -5.75 -9.34 -11.08
CA LEU A 29 -5.00 -9.49 -12.33
C LEU A 29 -5.87 -9.99 -13.50
N LYS A 30 -6.99 -10.66 -13.19
CA LYS A 30 -7.93 -11.17 -14.20
C LYS A 30 -9.01 -10.16 -14.58
N VAL A 31 -9.28 -9.16 -13.73
CA VAL A 31 -10.30 -8.15 -14.01
C VAL A 31 -9.77 -7.21 -15.08
N PRO A 32 -10.36 -7.17 -16.30
CA PRO A 32 -9.96 -6.20 -17.30
C PRO A 32 -10.35 -4.80 -16.81
N VAL A 33 -9.43 -3.85 -16.96
CA VAL A 33 -9.65 -2.45 -16.55
C VAL A 33 -10.69 -1.83 -17.48
N PRO A 34 -11.92 -1.52 -17.02
CA PRO A 34 -13.01 -1.07 -17.91
C PRO A 34 -12.79 0.34 -18.46
N PHE A 35 -11.98 1.15 -17.77
CA PHE A 35 -11.73 2.55 -18.14
C PHE A 35 -10.28 2.93 -17.79
N PRO A 36 -9.51 3.49 -18.73
CA PRO A 36 -8.25 4.14 -18.39
C PRO A 36 -8.56 5.42 -17.60
N LEU A 37 -8.63 5.30 -16.27
CA LEU A 37 -8.66 6.43 -15.34
C LEU A 37 -7.29 7.09 -15.33
N THR A 38 -6.95 7.79 -16.41
CA THR A 38 -5.79 8.68 -16.43
C THR A 38 -6.15 9.92 -15.63
N VAL A 39 -5.83 9.91 -14.33
CA VAL A 39 -5.70 11.17 -13.58
C VAL A 39 -4.69 12.06 -14.31
N PHE A 40 -5.04 13.35 -14.47
CA PHE A 40 -4.30 14.51 -15.01
C PHE A 40 -2.78 14.36 -15.29
N PRO A 41 -2.26 15.16 -16.26
CA PRO A 41 -1.35 14.67 -17.30
C PRO A 41 -0.26 13.76 -16.76
N ALA A 42 -0.39 12.46 -17.04
CA ALA A 42 0.63 11.49 -16.70
C ALA A 42 1.93 11.83 -17.44
N PRO A 43 3.09 11.84 -16.75
CA PRO A 43 4.38 11.99 -17.40
C PRO A 43 4.49 11.00 -18.55
N ARG A 44 4.71 11.51 -19.77
CA ARG A 44 4.80 10.67 -20.98
C ARG A 44 6.07 9.81 -21.00
N SER A 45 7.06 10.14 -20.16
CA SER A 45 8.29 9.36 -20.03
C SER A 45 8.15 8.25 -18.97
N PRO A 46 8.71 7.05 -19.21
CA PRO A 46 8.72 5.95 -18.24
C PRO A 46 9.38 6.35 -16.92
N LEU A 47 10.49 7.08 -17.00
CA LEU A 47 11.22 7.63 -15.84
C LEU A 47 10.38 8.65 -15.05
N GLY A 48 9.64 9.51 -15.74
CA GLY A 48 8.74 10.49 -15.11
C GLY A 48 7.60 9.82 -14.34
N ARG A 49 7.10 8.68 -14.84
CA ARG A 49 6.04 7.92 -14.17
C ARG A 49 6.52 7.28 -12.88
N ILE A 50 7.70 6.64 -12.91
CA ILE A 50 8.27 5.99 -11.72
C ILE A 50 8.59 7.02 -10.64
N THR A 51 9.17 8.16 -11.01
CA THR A 51 9.49 9.24 -10.06
C THR A 51 8.23 9.89 -9.49
N ALA A 52 7.17 10.07 -10.30
CA ALA A 52 5.89 10.57 -9.81
C ALA A 52 5.24 9.61 -8.81
N VAL A 53 5.20 8.31 -9.12
CA VAL A 53 4.65 7.27 -8.22
C VAL A 53 5.50 7.16 -6.96
N GLY A 54 6.83 7.16 -7.07
CA GLY A 54 7.73 7.10 -5.91
C GLY A 54 7.59 8.32 -5.00
N LYS A 55 7.43 9.52 -5.58
CA LYS A 55 7.18 10.74 -4.82
C LYS A 55 5.83 10.69 -4.09
N GLU A 56 4.82 10.09 -4.70
CA GLU A 56 3.52 9.93 -4.03
C GLU A 56 3.55 8.85 -2.95
N MET A 57 4.18 7.70 -3.21
CA MET A 57 4.29 6.60 -2.25
C MET A 57 5.13 6.96 -1.02
N LEU A 58 6.25 7.64 -1.21
CA LEU A 58 7.15 7.96 -0.11
C LEU A 58 6.75 9.26 0.55
N LEU A 59 6.64 10.33 -0.23
CA LEU A 59 6.54 11.70 0.30
C LEU A 59 5.09 12.18 0.44
N PHE A 60 4.10 11.42 -0.05
CA PHE A 60 2.69 11.82 -0.10
C PHE A 60 2.54 13.26 -0.62
N SER A 61 3.19 13.54 -1.76
CA SER A 61 3.33 14.91 -2.26
C SER A 61 1.99 15.55 -2.61
N SER A 62 0.99 14.77 -3.02
CA SER A 62 -0.38 15.26 -3.21
C SER A 62 -1.02 15.62 -1.88
N LEU A 63 -0.90 14.73 -0.87
CA LEU A 63 -1.47 14.95 0.46
C LEU A 63 -0.87 16.20 1.12
N ARG A 64 0.45 16.38 1.04
CA ARG A 64 1.13 17.59 1.54
C ARG A 64 0.61 18.85 0.89
N ARG A 65 0.22 18.80 -0.38
CA ARG A 65 -0.29 19.97 -1.10
C ARG A 65 -1.74 20.30 -0.72
N GLY A 66 -2.55 19.30 -0.37
CA GLY A 66 -3.95 19.46 0.00
C GLY A 66 -4.16 19.75 1.49
N ASP A 67 -3.48 19.01 2.36
CA ASP A 67 -3.60 19.13 3.82
C ASP A 67 -2.26 18.80 4.50
N ASN A 68 -1.57 19.85 4.93
CA ASN A 68 -0.31 19.74 5.63
C ASN A 68 -0.46 19.11 7.02
N GLY A 69 -1.62 19.23 7.68
CA GLY A 69 -1.86 18.67 9.01
C GLY A 69 -1.96 17.16 8.94
N LEU A 70 -2.80 16.64 8.05
CA LEU A 70 -2.91 15.21 7.77
C LEU A 70 -1.59 14.59 7.31
N TRP A 71 -0.78 15.35 6.56
CA TRP A 71 0.54 14.90 6.15
C TRP A 71 1.47 14.61 7.34
N VAL A 72 1.54 15.53 8.33
CA VAL A 72 2.36 15.34 9.53
C VAL A 72 1.88 14.14 10.33
N TRP A 73 0.57 14.02 10.56
CA TRP A 73 0.01 12.90 11.33
C TRP A 73 0.20 11.55 10.65
N ALA A 74 0.02 11.49 9.33
CA ALA A 74 0.28 10.29 8.54
C ALA A 74 1.76 9.88 8.65
N TRP A 75 2.69 10.82 8.48
CA TRP A 75 4.12 10.52 8.60
C TRP A 75 4.53 10.09 10.01
N LEU A 76 3.99 10.74 11.05
CA LEU A 76 4.25 10.37 12.43
C LEU A 76 3.81 8.94 12.71
N MET A 77 2.62 8.55 12.25
CA MET A 77 2.12 7.18 12.37
C MET A 77 3.04 6.17 11.63
N HIS A 78 3.46 6.47 10.39
CA HIS A 78 4.31 5.55 9.62
C HIS A 78 5.71 5.39 10.26
N VAL A 79 6.29 6.48 10.77
CA VAL A 79 7.59 6.43 11.48
C VAL A 79 7.46 5.64 12.79
N ALA A 80 6.36 5.84 13.53
CA ALA A 80 6.11 5.08 14.76
C ALA A 80 5.95 3.58 14.48
N LEU A 81 5.25 3.21 13.40
CA LEU A 81 5.12 1.81 12.97
C LEU A 81 6.45 1.23 12.49
N ALA A 82 7.28 2.01 11.80
CA ALA A 82 8.59 1.55 11.33
C ALA A 82 9.61 1.37 12.46
N MET A 83 9.40 2.01 13.61
CA MET A 83 10.29 1.95 14.76
C MET A 83 9.98 0.77 15.71
N ILE A 84 8.84 0.10 15.52
CA ILE A 84 8.43 -1.07 16.33
C ILE A 84 8.89 -2.38 15.68
#